data_AF-A0A315E550-F1
#
_entry.id   AF-A0A315E550-F1
#
_cell.length_a   1.000
_cell.length_b   1.000
_cell.length_c   1.000
_cell.angle_alpha   90.00
_cell.angle_beta   90.00
_cell.angle_gamma   90.00
#
_symmetry.space_group_name_H-M   'P 1'
#
loop_
_entity.id
_entity.type
_entity.pdbx_description
1 polymer ?
#
loop_
_entity_poly.entity_id
_entity_poly.type
_entity_poly.pdbx_seq_one_letter_code
_entity_poly.pdbx_strand_id
1 'polypeptide(L)' 'MRINEIINTIKPKPPMTPAQSRLNSLKQGVQRSQQQLQAEREQQRQKKASEKQADLTRQAATL' A
#
# COMPACT_ATOMS: atom_id res chain seq x y z
N MET A 1 -14.18 38.66 7.25
CA MET A 1 -14.60 37.33 6.76
C MET A 1 -15.42 36.66 7.84
N ARG A 2 -16.70 36.34 7.58
CA ARG A 2 -17.60 35.71 8.55
C ARG A 2 -17.50 34.20 8.39
N ILE A 3 -17.26 33.47 9.48
CA ILE A 3 -17.08 32.00 9.53
C ILE A 3 -18.18 31.24 8.76
N ASN A 4 -19.39 31.81 8.69
CA ASN A 4 -20.54 31.25 8.01
C ASN A 4 -20.40 31.09 6.48
N GLU A 5 -19.47 31.79 5.82
CA GLU A 5 -19.25 31.67 4.37
C GLU A 5 -18.28 30.52 4.00
N ILE A 6 -17.49 30.04 4.95
CA ILE A 6 -16.52 28.93 4.75
C ILE A 6 -17.19 27.58 4.99
N ILE A 7 -18.25 27.55 5.80
CA ILE A 7 -19.01 26.33 6.09
C ILE A 7 -20.04 26.13 4.97
N ASN A 8 -19.54 25.74 3.79
CA ASN A 8 -20.35 24.96 2.87
C ASN A 8 -20.91 23.80 3.69
N THR A 9 -22.21 23.79 3.96
CA THR A 9 -22.86 22.73 4.74
C THR A 9 -22.66 21.42 3.97
N ILE A 10 -21.61 20.67 4.32
CA ILE A 10 -21.29 19.40 3.69
C ILE A 10 -22.41 18.45 4.10
N LYS A 11 -23.41 18.33 3.24
CA LYS A 11 -24.49 17.36 3.45
C LYS A 11 -23.83 15.98 3.54
N PRO A 12 -24.16 15.17 4.57
CA PRO A 12 -23.60 13.84 4.69
C PRO A 12 -23.97 13.03 3.46
N LYS A 13 -22.98 12.32 2.91
CA LYS A 13 -23.24 11.39 1.81
C LYS A 13 -24.22 10.32 2.29
N PRO A 14 -25.18 9.91 1.46
CA PRO A 14 -26.09 8.84 1.83
C PRO A 14 -25.30 7.56 2.15
N PRO A 15 -25.79 6.74 3.10
CA PRO A 15 -25.13 5.49 3.43
C PRO A 15 -25.08 4.56 2.21
N MET A 16 -24.05 3.73 2.15
CA MET A 16 -23.91 2.75 1.08
C MET A 16 -25.03 1.72 1.16
N THR A 17 -25.56 1.32 0.00
CA THR A 17 -26.48 0.16 -0.04
C THR A 17 -25.74 -1.12 0.36
N PRO A 18 -26.44 -2.19 0.80
CA PRO A 18 -25.78 -3.45 1.13
C PRO A 18 -24.94 -4.04 -0.02
N ALA A 19 -25.35 -3.84 -1.27
CA ALA A 19 -24.57 -4.26 -2.45
C ALA A 19 -23.31 -3.41 -2.62
N GLN A 20 -23.42 -2.08 -2.46
CA GLN A 20 -22.27 -1.18 -2.51
C GLN A 20 -21.27 -1.46 -1.39
N SER A 21 -21.75 -1.74 -0.16
CA SER A 21 -20.91 -2.10 0.98
C SER A 21 -20.11 -3.37 0.72
N ARG A 22 -20.76 -4.43 0.20
CA ARG A 22 -20.07 -5.67 -0.21
C ARG A 22 -18.97 -5.43 -1.24
N LEU A 23 -19.26 -4.63 -2.28
CA LEU A 23 -18.28 -4.28 -3.30
C LEU A 23 -17.11 -3.49 -2.71
N ASN A 24 -17.38 -2.55 -1.81
CA ASN A 24 -16.35 -1.77 -1.13
C ASN A 24 -15.44 -2.68 -0.29
N SER A 25 -16.02 -3.55 0.52
CA SER A 25 -15.27 -4.53 1.33
C SER A 25 -14.39 -5.44 0.45
N LEU A 26 -14.91 -5.88 -0.70
CA LEU A 26 -14.14 -6.67 -1.66
C LEU A 26 -12.96 -5.88 -2.24
N LYS A 27 -13.20 -4.64 -2.69
CA LYS A 27 -12.14 -3.75 -3.21
C LYS A 27 -11.05 -3.52 -2.17
N GLN A 28 -11.42 -3.25 -0.92
CA GLN A 28 -10.46 -3.09 0.17
C GLN A 28 -9.66 -4.38 0.43
N GLY A 29 -10.31 -5.54 0.35
CA GLY A 29 -9.64 -6.84 0.45
C GLY A 29 -8.58 -7.00 -0.64
N VAL A 30 -8.94 -6.77 -1.89
CA VAL A 30 -8.03 -6.83 -3.04
C VAL A 30 -6.85 -5.86 -2.88
N GLN A 31 -7.10 -4.62 -2.46
CA GLN A 31 -6.04 -3.63 -2.23
C GLN A 31 -5.06 -4.08 -1.14
N ARG A 32 -5.55 -4.62 -0.02
CA ARG A 32 -4.68 -5.16 1.04
C ARG A 32 -3.83 -6.32 0.55
N SER A 33 -4.41 -7.25 -0.20
CA SER A 33 -3.66 -8.37 -0.77
C SER A 33 -2.60 -7.91 -1.78
N GLN A 34 -2.90 -6.90 -2.60
CA GLN A 34 -1.92 -6.31 -3.52
C GLN A 34 -0.75 -5.67 -2.77
N GLN A 35 -1.02 -4.92 -1.70
CA GLN A 35 0.02 -4.32 -0.86
C GLN A 35 0.91 -5.37 -0.20
N GLN A 36 0.33 -6.45 0.33
CA GLN A 36 1.07 -7.57 0.92
C GLN A 36 1.99 -8.23 -0.12
N LEU A 37 1.48 -8.52 -1.32
CA LEU A 37 2.26 -9.11 -2.40
C LEU A 37 3.42 -8.20 -2.84
N GLN A 38 3.19 -6.89 -2.91
CA GLN A 38 4.24 -5.92 -3.24
C GLN A 38 5.33 -5.90 -2.17
N ALA A 39 4.94 -5.88 -0.89
CA ALA A 39 5.89 -5.93 0.22
C ALA A 39 6.72 -7.22 0.19
N GLU A 40 6.09 -8.37 -0.06
CA GLU A 40 6.80 -9.65 -0.17
C GLU A 40 7.81 -9.65 -1.32
N ARG A 41 7.39 -9.18 -2.51
CA ARG A 41 8.30 -9.04 -3.66
C ARG A 41 9.48 -8.13 -3.36
N GLU A 42 9.25 -7.05 -2.63
CA GLU A 42 10.31 -6.13 -2.24
C GLU A 42 11.31 -6.78 -1.27
N GLN A 43 10.83 -7.50 -0.26
CA GLN A 43 11.69 -8.27 0.65
C GLN A 43 12.54 -9.30 -0.11
N GLN A 44 11.95 -10.01 -1.07
CA GLN A 44 12.69 -10.95 -1.90
C GLN A 44 13.77 -10.25 -2.75
N ARG A 45 13.48 -9.06 -3.30
CA ARG A 45 14.48 -8.27 -4.05
C ARG A 45 15.64 -7.84 -3.16
N GLN A 46 15.35 -7.34 -1.96
CA GLN A 46 16.38 -6.91 -1.01
C GLN A 46 17.27 -8.09 -0.58
N LYS A 47 16.68 -9.26 -0.29
CA LYS A 47 17.42 -10.48 0.04
C LYS A 47 18.39 -10.88 -1.07
N LYS A 48 17.93 -10.91 -2.32
CA LYS A 48 18.78 -11.23 -3.47
C LYS A 48 19.89 -10.21 -3.67
N ALA A 49 19.60 -8.92 -3.46
CA ALA A 49 20.60 -7.86 -3.57
C ALA A 49 21.68 -8.00 -2.48
N SER A 50 21.29 -8.29 -1.23
CA SER A 50 22.24 -8.51 -0.13
C SER A 50 23.10 -9.75 -0.34
N GLU A 51 22.52 -10.85 -0.85
CA GLU A 51 23.26 -12.07 -1.19
C GLU A 51 24.32 -11.78 -2.26
N LYS A 52 23.91 -11.11 -3.36
CA LYS A 52 24.83 -10.71 -4.41
C LYS A 52 25.95 -9.81 -3.89
N GLN A 53 25.63 -8.86 -3.00
CA GLN A 53 26.63 -7.98 -2.41
C GLN A 53 27.63 -8.77 -1.55
N ALA A 54 27.16 -9.73 -0.75
CA ALA A 54 28.01 -10.59 0.08
C ALA A 54 28.93 -11.49 -0.77
N ASP A 55 28.44 -12.01 -1.90
CA ASP A 55 29.25 -12.79 -2.82
C ASP A 55 30.35 -11.94 -3.47
N LEU A 56 30.03 -10.71 -3.88
CA LEU A 56 31.00 -9.78 -4.46
C LEU A 56 32.08 -9.37 -3.45
N THR A 57 31.71 -9.07 -2.20
CA THR A 57 32.70 -8.74 -1.16
C THR A 57 33.60 -9.92 -0.84
N ARG A 58 33.04 -11.14 -0.83
CA ARG A 58 33.84 -12.37 -0.64
C ARG A 58 34.84 -12.58 -1.77
N GLN A 59 34.43 -12.39 -3.02
CA GLN A 59 35.33 -12.52 -4.18
C GLN A 59 36.45 -11.47 -4.14
N ALA A 60 36.13 -10.23 -3.76
CA ALA A 60 37.13 -9.16 -3.64
C ALA A 60 38.15 -9.43 -2.52
N ALA A 61 37.76 -10.10 -1.44
CA ALA A 61 38.67 -10.44 -0.34
C ALA A 61 39.60 -11.63 -0.64
N THR A 62 39.32 -12.40 -1.69
CA THR A 62 40.13 -13.55 -2.13
C THR A 62 41.19 -13.21 -3.18
N LEU A 63 41.31 -11.94 -3.59
CA LEU A 63 42.34 -11.41 -4.48
C LEU A 63 43.37 -10.60 -3.70
#